data_AF-A0A367LWX6-F1
#
_entry.id   AF-A0A367LWX6-F1
#
_cell.length_a   1.000
_cell.length_b   1.000
_cell.length_c   1.000
_cell.angle_alpha   90.00
_cell.angle_beta   90.00
_cell.angle_gamma   90.00
#
_symmetry.space_group_name_H-M   'P 1'
#
loop_
_entity.id
_entity.type
_entity.pdbx_description
1 polymer ?
#
loop_
_entity_poly.entity_id
_entity_poly.type
_entity_poly.pdbx_seq_one_letter_code
_entity_poly.pdbx_strand_id
1 'polypeptide(L)'
;RSRRGVKLTEAGLSYSRRVAVRLDAVERDTLAVMGHQGGGAIELAVVPTFGTQWLLPRLKRFQRLHPEVTVNLTNRTRPFLFADTEFDAALYFGDADWSGTVSHFLMRENPVPVCSPELLGGRRTL
;
A
#
# COMPACT_ATOMS: atom_id res chain seq x y z
N ARG A 1 -27.95 20.81 2.69
CA ARG A 1 -28.37 20.28 1.36
C ARG A 1 -28.95 21.45 0.58
N SER A 2 -28.37 21.83 -0.57
CA SER A 2 -28.88 22.88 -1.46
C SER A 2 -29.12 22.28 -2.85
N ARG A 3 -30.00 22.90 -3.65
CA ARG A 3 -30.44 22.47 -5.00
C ARG A 3 -29.31 22.33 -6.03
N ARG A 4 -28.04 22.56 -5.64
CA ARG A 4 -26.81 22.46 -6.46
C ARG A 4 -25.72 21.54 -5.89
N GLY A 5 -26.06 20.66 -4.95
CA GLY A 5 -25.14 19.62 -4.46
C GLY A 5 -24.94 19.63 -2.95
N VAL A 6 -24.41 18.51 -2.46
CA VAL A 6 -24.07 18.32 -1.05
C VAL A 6 -22.62 18.74 -0.87
N LYS A 7 -22.37 19.90 -0.24
CA LYS A 7 -21.04 20.23 0.27
C LYS A 7 -20.89 19.59 1.65
N LEU A 8 -19.79 18.86 1.83
CA LEU A 8 -19.41 18.35 3.14
C LEU A 8 -19.05 19.53 4.04
N THR A 9 -19.50 19.44 5.29
CA THR A 9 -18.95 20.28 6.37
C THR A 9 -17.54 19.83 6.70
N GLU A 10 -16.77 20.61 7.45
CA GLU A 10 -15.45 20.21 7.93
C GLU A 10 -15.50 18.88 8.72
N ALA A 11 -16.50 18.73 9.60
CA ALA A 11 -16.79 17.48 10.29
C ALA A 11 -17.13 16.34 9.30
N GLY A 12 -17.88 16.63 8.23
CA GLY A 12 -18.20 15.68 7.17
C GLY A 12 -16.98 15.23 6.36
N LEU A 13 -15.99 16.10 6.12
CA LEU A 13 -14.72 15.76 5.47
C LEU A 13 -13.86 14.85 6.35
N SER A 14 -13.82 15.11 7.66
CA SER A 14 -13.13 14.23 8.61
C SER A 14 -13.80 12.85 8.71
N TYR A 15 -15.12 12.84 8.85
CA TYR A 15 -15.90 11.61 8.95
C TYR A 15 -15.82 10.76 7.67
N SER A 16 -15.99 11.37 6.49
CA SER A 16 -15.91 10.67 5.20
C SER A 16 -14.56 9.99 4.99
N ARG A 17 -13.44 10.64 5.31
CA ARG A 17 -12.10 10.02 5.25
C ARG A 17 -11.99 8.78 6.13
N ARG A 18 -12.53 8.83 7.35
CA ARG A 18 -12.50 7.70 8.29
C ARG A 18 -13.42 6.55 7.84
N VAL A 19 -14.59 6.87 7.29
CA VAL A 19 -15.56 5.87 6.84
C VAL A 19 -15.13 5.22 5.52
N ALA A 20 -14.57 5.98 4.59
CA ALA A 20 -14.07 5.45 3.32
C ALA A 20 -13.11 4.28 3.54
N VAL A 21 -12.09 4.46 4.40
CA VAL A 21 -11.13 3.40 4.74
C VAL A 21 -11.80 2.14 5.29
N ARG A 22 -12.89 2.29 6.05
CA ARG A 22 -13.63 1.15 6.61
C ARG A 22 -14.50 0.47 5.57
N LEU A 23 -15.14 1.23 4.69
CA LEU A 23 -15.92 0.68 3.59
C LEU A 23 -15.03 -0.08 2.61
N ASP A 24 -13.85 0.47 2.29
CA ASP A 24 -12.85 -0.21 1.46
C ASP A 24 -12.38 -1.53 2.10
N ALA A 25 -12.30 -1.60 3.43
CA ALA A 25 -12.00 -2.85 4.14
C ALA A 25 -13.15 -3.86 3.99
N VAL A 26 -14.39 -3.45 4.28
CA VAL A 26 -15.57 -4.32 4.15
C VAL A 26 -15.73 -4.85 2.72
N GLU A 27 -15.50 -4.02 1.71
CA GLU A 27 -15.53 -4.44 0.30
C GLU A 27 -14.48 -5.51 0.02
N ARG A 28 -13.24 -5.31 0.47
CA ARG A 28 -12.15 -6.30 0.33
C ARG A 28 -12.49 -7.62 1.03
N ASP A 29 -12.99 -7.57 2.26
CA ASP A 29 -13.35 -8.76 3.04
C ASP A 29 -14.46 -9.55 2.33
N THR A 30 -15.45 -8.83 1.79
CA THR A 30 -16.56 -9.44 1.06
C THR A 30 -16.08 -10.09 -0.23
N LEU A 31 -15.22 -9.41 -1.00
CA LEU A 31 -14.60 -9.96 -2.21
C LEU A 31 -13.73 -11.19 -1.91
N ALA A 32 -12.98 -11.17 -0.80
CA ALA A 32 -12.18 -12.32 -0.37
C ALA A 32 -13.08 -13.53 -0.13
N VAL A 33 -14.19 -13.39 0.59
CA VAL A 33 -15.15 -14.48 0.84
C VAL A 33 -15.84 -14.95 -0.44
N MET A 34 -16.25 -14.04 -1.33
CA MET A 34 -16.90 -14.41 -2.59
C MET A 34 -15.95 -15.07 -3.60
N GLY A 35 -14.66 -14.69 -3.56
CA GLY A 35 -13.60 -15.23 -4.42
C GLY A 35 -13.12 -16.64 -4.02
N HIS A 36 -13.64 -17.22 -2.94
CA HIS A 36 -13.32 -18.58 -2.49
C HIS A 36 -13.92 -19.67 -3.41
N GLN A 37 -13.47 -19.69 -4.66
CA GLN A 37 -13.40 -20.89 -5.51
C GLN A 37 -12.00 -21.51 -5.47
N GLY A 38 -11.37 -21.53 -4.28
CA GLY A 38 -10.10 -22.22 -4.01
C GLY A 38 -8.84 -21.33 -3.95
N GLY A 39 -8.94 -20.03 -4.22
CA GLY A 39 -7.82 -19.09 -4.08
C GLY A 39 -7.98 -18.15 -2.88
N GLY A 40 -6.89 -17.97 -2.13
CA GLY A 40 -6.85 -17.11 -0.94
C GLY A 40 -6.58 -15.65 -1.25
N ALA A 41 -6.87 -14.77 -0.29
CA ALA A 41 -6.40 -13.39 -0.30
C ALA A 41 -5.06 -13.29 0.43
N ILE A 42 -4.17 -12.41 -0.03
CA ILE A 42 -2.90 -12.06 0.60
C ILE A 42 -2.94 -10.57 0.95
N GLU A 43 -2.89 -10.26 2.24
CA GLU A 43 -2.81 -8.90 2.77
C GLU A 43 -1.34 -8.50 2.92
N LEU A 44 -0.87 -7.61 2.06
CA LEU A 44 0.52 -7.19 1.98
C LEU A 44 0.70 -5.73 2.39
N ALA A 45 1.49 -5.51 3.44
CA ALA A 45 1.95 -4.19 3.81
C ALA A 45 3.11 -3.74 2.90
N VAL A 46 3.07 -2.50 2.40
CA VAL A 46 4.07 -2.01 1.43
C VAL A 46 4.39 -0.53 1.60
N VAL A 47 5.64 -0.17 1.33
CA VAL A 47 6.06 1.24 1.23
C VAL A 47 5.52 1.85 -0.08
N PRO A 48 4.83 3.01 -0.06
CA PRO A 48 4.06 3.51 -1.21
C PRO A 48 4.84 3.58 -2.55
N THR A 49 6.05 4.15 -2.53
CA THR A 49 6.90 4.29 -3.72
C THR A 49 7.30 2.92 -4.27
N PHE A 50 7.64 2.00 -3.38
CA PHE A 50 8.02 0.64 -3.74
C PHE A 50 6.85 -0.14 -4.36
N GLY A 51 5.66 -0.03 -3.75
CA GLY A 51 4.45 -0.68 -4.23
C GLY A 51 4.10 -0.26 -5.65
N THR A 52 4.15 1.03 -5.92
CA THR A 52 3.77 1.59 -7.23
C THR A 52 4.84 1.39 -8.31
N GLN A 53 6.13 1.62 -8.00
CA GLN A 53 7.19 1.62 -9.00
C GLN A 53 7.80 0.23 -9.25
N TRP A 54 7.81 -0.65 -8.24
CA TRP A 54 8.48 -1.94 -8.35
C TRP A 54 7.52 -3.13 -8.34
N LEU A 55 6.55 -3.14 -7.41
CA LEU A 55 5.67 -4.29 -7.18
C LEU A 55 4.54 -4.39 -8.22
N LEU A 56 3.79 -3.31 -8.44
CA LEU A 56 2.64 -3.27 -9.37
C LEU A 56 2.95 -3.82 -10.78
N PRO A 57 4.09 -3.46 -11.42
CA PRO A 57 4.46 -4.02 -12.71
C PRO A 57 4.63 -5.55 -12.70
N ARG A 58 5.12 -6.10 -11.59
CA ARG A 58 5.35 -7.55 -11.40
C ARG A 58 4.08 -8.28 -11.01
N LEU A 59 3.20 -7.62 -10.26
CA LEU A 59 1.93 -8.17 -9.80
C LEU A 59 1.02 -8.56 -10.98
N LYS A 60 1.07 -7.82 -12.09
CA LYS A 60 0.35 -8.18 -13.33
C LYS A 60 0.69 -9.58 -13.84
N ARG A 61 1.97 -9.97 -13.78
CA ARG A 61 2.38 -11.31 -14.21
C ARG A 61 1.91 -12.37 -13.20
N PHE A 62 2.02 -12.08 -11.92
CA PHE A 62 1.56 -12.96 -10.85
C PHE A 62 0.05 -13.24 -10.96
N GLN A 63 -0.77 -12.20 -11.10
CA GLN A 63 -2.23 -12.33 -11.25
C GLN A 63 -2.65 -13.15 -12.47
N ARG A 64 -1.88 -13.17 -13.55
CA ARG A 64 -2.15 -14.06 -14.70
C ARG A 64 -1.82 -15.52 -14.41
N LEU A 65 -0.81 -15.78 -13.58
CA LEU A 65 -0.36 -17.14 -13.23
C LEU A 65 -1.20 -17.72 -12.09
N HIS A 66 -1.71 -16.86 -11.21
CA HIS A 66 -2.52 -17.19 -10.04
C HIS A 66 -3.78 -16.32 -10.02
N PRO A 67 -4.72 -16.50 -10.98
CA PRO A 67 -5.95 -15.72 -11.05
C PRO A 67 -6.87 -15.91 -9.84
N GLU A 68 -6.71 -17.02 -9.12
CA GLU A 68 -7.42 -17.34 -7.89
C GLU A 68 -6.93 -16.52 -6.69
N VAL A 69 -5.70 -16.01 -6.73
CA VAL A 69 -5.10 -15.29 -5.60
C VAL A 69 -5.36 -13.80 -5.72
N THR A 70 -6.03 -13.23 -4.70
CA THR A 70 -6.22 -11.78 -4.59
C THR A 70 -5.12 -11.18 -3.72
N VAL A 71 -4.38 -10.20 -4.24
CA VAL A 71 -3.34 -9.51 -3.46
C VAL A 71 -3.83 -8.11 -3.10
N ASN A 72 -4.05 -7.89 -1.81
CA ASN A 72 -4.49 -6.63 -1.25
C ASN A 72 -3.27 -5.86 -0.73
N LEU A 73 -3.06 -4.66 -1.28
CA LEU A 73 -1.91 -3.83 -0.93
C LEU A 73 -2.34 -2.72 0.02
N THR A 74 -1.73 -2.68 1.21
CA THR A 74 -1.94 -1.59 2.15
C THR A 74 -0.66 -0.82 2.38
N ASN A 75 -0.72 0.49 2.18
CA ASN A 75 0.39 1.37 2.44
C ASN A 75 0.70 1.45 3.95
N ARG A 76 1.95 1.14 4.31
CA ARG A 76 2.46 1.26 5.68
C ARG A 76 3.86 1.88 5.65
N THR A 77 3.99 3.02 6.34
CA THR A 77 5.26 3.76 6.46
C THR A 77 5.74 3.86 7.91
N ARG A 78 4.95 3.37 8.87
CA ARG A 78 5.29 3.32 10.29
C ARG A 78 5.46 1.87 10.72
N PRO A 79 6.34 1.60 11.71
CA PRO A 79 6.42 0.28 12.33
C PRO A 79 5.05 -0.17 12.85
N PHE A 80 4.78 -1.46 12.72
CA PHE A 80 3.61 -2.14 13.27
C PHE A 80 4.02 -3.52 13.77
N LEU A 81 3.16 -4.16 14.56
CA LEU A 81 3.33 -5.56 14.97
C LEU A 81 2.43 -6.43 14.11
N PHE A 82 2.97 -7.49 13.51
CA PHE A 82 2.18 -8.43 12.71
C PHE A 82 1.01 -9.02 13.51
N ALA A 83 1.24 -9.34 14.79
CA ALA A 83 0.23 -9.89 15.70
C ALA A 83 -1.02 -9.01 15.86
N ASP A 84 -0.91 -7.70 15.62
CA ASP A 84 -2.01 -6.73 15.76
C ASP A 84 -2.63 -6.37 14.40
N THR A 85 -2.25 -7.07 13.34
CA THR A 85 -2.68 -6.77 11.96
C THR A 85 -3.12 -8.01 11.22
N GLU A 86 -3.91 -7.81 10.17
CA GLU A 86 -4.32 -8.87 9.25
C GLU A 86 -3.30 -9.09 8.14
N PHE A 87 -2.07 -8.56 8.26
CA PHE A 87 -1.06 -8.70 7.21
C PHE A 87 -0.42 -10.08 7.21
N ASP A 88 -0.37 -10.71 6.05
CA ASP A 88 0.36 -11.95 5.83
C ASP A 88 1.85 -11.69 5.63
N ALA A 89 2.20 -10.55 5.03
CA ALA A 89 3.58 -10.17 4.75
C ALA A 89 3.77 -8.64 4.70
N ALA A 90 5.03 -8.22 4.74
CA ALA A 90 5.41 -6.81 4.63
C ALA A 90 6.66 -6.62 3.76
N LEU A 91 6.61 -5.62 2.89
CA LEU A 91 7.76 -5.08 2.19
C LEU A 91 8.25 -3.86 2.98
N TYR A 92 9.41 -4.00 3.61
CA TYR A 92 9.97 -3.01 4.51
C TYR A 92 11.40 -2.63 4.10
N PHE A 93 11.77 -1.39 4.39
CA PHE A 93 13.14 -0.90 4.22
C PHE A 93 13.81 -0.72 5.58
N GLY A 94 14.92 -1.43 5.78
CA GLY A 94 15.69 -1.43 7.02
C GLY A 94 15.67 -2.80 7.71
N ASP A 95 16.23 -2.84 8.91
CA ASP A 95 16.28 -4.05 9.73
C ASP A 95 14.92 -4.26 10.38
N ALA A 96 14.08 -5.07 9.75
CA ALA A 96 12.79 -5.43 10.28
C ALA A 96 12.91 -6.68 11.16
N ASP A 97 13.17 -6.46 12.45
CA ASP A 97 13.26 -7.54 13.44
C ASP A 97 11.89 -7.74 14.12
N TRP A 98 10.93 -8.23 13.34
CA TRP A 98 9.62 -8.59 13.86
C TRP A 98 9.66 -10.00 14.43
N SER A 99 9.34 -10.13 15.72
CA SER A 99 9.29 -11.42 16.41
C SER A 99 8.33 -12.38 15.71
N GLY A 100 8.80 -13.62 15.50
CA GLY A 100 8.00 -14.68 14.86
C GLY A 100 7.88 -14.55 13.34
N THR A 101 8.62 -13.64 12.70
CA THR A 101 8.66 -13.53 11.23
C THR A 101 9.98 -14.04 10.65
N VAL A 102 9.96 -14.35 9.35
CA VAL A 102 11.17 -14.64 8.59
C VAL A 102 11.39 -13.50 7.60
N SER A 103 12.52 -12.81 7.75
CA SER A 103 12.91 -11.71 6.88
C SER A 103 13.70 -12.24 5.69
N HIS A 104 13.26 -11.88 4.48
CA HIS A 104 13.95 -12.20 3.23
C HIS A 104 14.49 -10.94 2.59
N PHE A 105 15.80 -10.90 2.34
CA PHE A 105 16.42 -9.80 1.61
C PHE A 105 15.91 -9.78 0.16
N LEU A 106 15.38 -8.64 -0.26
CA LEU A 106 14.81 -8.47 -1.60
C LEU A 106 15.76 -7.75 -2.55
N MET A 107 16.26 -6.58 -2.15
CA MET A 107 17.23 -5.79 -2.92
C MET A 107 17.88 -4.71 -2.05
N ARG A 108 18.92 -4.05 -2.57
CA ARG A 108 19.47 -2.83 -1.99
C ARG A 108 18.73 -1.62 -2.52
N GLU A 109 18.44 -0.64 -1.67
CA GLU A 109 18.01 0.70 -2.08
C GLU A 109 19.22 1.63 -2.06
N ASN A 110 19.35 2.47 -3.11
CA ASN A 110 20.38 3.50 -3.17
C ASN A 110 19.72 4.87 -3.38
N PRO A 111 19.40 5.60 -2.29
CA PRO A 111 18.78 6.92 -2.40
C PRO A 111 19.78 7.90 -3.03
N VAL A 112 19.32 8.66 -4.03
CA VAL A 112 20.13 9.70 -4.70
C VAL A 112 19.45 11.05 -4.50
N PRO A 113 20.16 12.07 -3.99
CA PRO A 113 19.61 13.42 -3.91
C PRO A 113 19.42 13.98 -5.32
N VAL A 114 18.26 14.58 -5.56
CA VAL A 114 17.93 15.23 -6.84
C VAL A 114 17.46 16.66 -6.58
N CYS A 115 17.73 17.57 -7.53
CA CYS A 115 17.34 18.97 -7.46
C CYS A 115 16.71 19.39 -8.79
N SER A 116 15.71 20.28 -8.75
CA SER A 116 15.18 20.88 -9.98
C SER A 116 16.29 21.65 -10.70
N PRO A 117 16.46 21.46 -12.02
CA PRO A 117 17.45 22.22 -12.79
C PRO A 117 17.29 23.74 -12.66
N GLU A 118 16.06 24.22 -12.48
CA GLU A 118 15.74 25.64 -12.33
C GLU A 118 16.32 26.22 -11.03
N LEU A 119 16.36 25.42 -9.96
CA LEU A 119 16.92 25.83 -8.66
C LEU A 119 18.46 25.90 -8.67
N LEU A 120 19.11 25.24 -9.63
CA LEU A 120 20.56 25.26 -9.77
C LEU A 120 21.07 26.52 -10.48
N GLY A 121 20.19 27.35 -11.06
CA GLY A 121 20.58 28.60 -11.72
C GLY A 121 21.64 28.41 -12.82
N GLY A 122 21.65 27.23 -13.48
CA GLY A 122 22.65 26.86 -14.49
C GLY A 122 23.94 26.22 -13.96
N ARG A 123 24.08 26.01 -12.65
CA ARG A 123 25.23 25.28 -12.08
C ARG A 123 25.07 23.78 -12.31
N ARG A 124 26.05 23.17 -12.96
CA ARG A 124 26.06 21.72 -13.29
C ARG A 124 26.58 20.82 -12.16
N THR A 125 27.06 21.40 -11.07
CA THR A 125 27.67 20.70 -9.93
C THR A 125 27.32 21.44 -8.64
N LEU A 126 26.99 20.67 -7.60
CA LEU A 126 26.90 21.13 -6.21
C LEU A 126 28.30 21.36 -5.64
#